data_AF-A0A8H7WR09-F1
#
_entry.id   AF-A0A8H7WR09-F1
#
_cell.length_a   1.000
_cell.length_b   1.000
_cell.length_c   1.000
_cell.angle_alpha   90.00
_cell.angle_beta   90.00
_cell.angle_gamma   90.00
#
_symmetry.space_group_name_H-M   'P 1'
#
loop_
_entity.id
_entity.type
_entity.pdbx_description
1 polymer ?
#
loop_
_entity_poly.entity_id
_entity_poly.type
_entity_poly.pdbx_seq_one_letter_code
_entity_poly.pdbx_strand_id
1 'polypeptide(L)'
;MQMQIDRHDRDHDHNQRKVLLDRIRGTTVTIPDLRPIFEKYTGPVNRNYEAMVLVVNSRLESLVPNEKRLAKLKTADFALFASNWWPTAEFRELRIVAFLAIWLFLWDDALDEPTGEYADNFEAAQVYRAETEQFLADCLGLSTSKEMSTVVTYPAFDSLKGLGMHLKKMVLEYFLEVSPETQTAKPSSGGFLRGVKVFGKRMKSAVRWTLGMKEEKKLFPPPSSHTIIESFRVIGYELKLAYTVEQRQNFFEDMKFYIATTETEQRYKLDGKIPSLEEYWEARMGTSAVAACLAMIELVHHIKGPYQSTNHPSLKALSDEANIIVVITNDMLSLKKEIAQRQIDSLIPFSVPVYGGVQEAIDQAHIDLLASVSRFDAETKKILSEPNTTGMSDSELRIFVEGCRKCWVGNFNWSLCTGRYGLGAIDQKNGSFSVPL
;
A
#
# COMPACT_ATOMS: atom_id res chain seq x y z
N MET A 1 17.80 5.58 -34.99
CA MET A 1 16.40 6.01 -35.21
C MET A 1 15.56 5.76 -33.96
N GLN A 2 15.41 4.51 -33.48
CA GLN A 2 14.68 4.21 -32.24
C GLN A 2 15.16 5.00 -31.01
N MET A 3 16.48 5.00 -30.73
CA MET A 3 17.06 5.79 -29.62
C MET A 3 16.84 7.32 -29.72
N GLN A 4 16.61 7.87 -30.92
CA GLN A 4 16.33 9.30 -31.09
C GLN A 4 14.85 9.61 -30.91
N ILE A 5 13.97 8.70 -31.34
CA ILE A 5 12.53 8.74 -31.09
C ILE A 5 12.26 8.61 -29.59
N ASP A 6 12.84 7.60 -28.93
CA ASP A 6 12.69 7.39 -27.48
C ASP A 6 13.25 8.56 -26.64
N ARG A 7 14.20 9.35 -27.18
CA ARG A 7 14.67 10.57 -26.50
C ARG A 7 13.72 11.75 -26.72
N HIS A 8 13.22 11.91 -27.94
CA HIS A 8 12.28 12.98 -28.26
C HIS A 8 10.95 12.84 -27.50
N ASP A 9 10.44 11.61 -27.38
CA ASP A 9 9.20 11.32 -26.66
C ASP A 9 9.36 11.59 -25.14
N ARG A 10 10.48 11.16 -24.54
CA ARG A 10 10.79 11.49 -23.13
C ARG A 10 10.93 12.99 -22.88
N ASP A 11 11.64 13.71 -23.75
CA ASP A 11 11.80 15.17 -23.62
C ASP A 11 10.44 15.89 -23.75
N HIS A 12 9.56 15.40 -24.63
CA HIS A 12 8.20 15.90 -24.77
C HIS A 12 7.36 15.66 -23.51
N ASP A 13 7.40 14.45 -22.96
CA ASP A 13 6.63 14.03 -21.79
C ASP A 13 7.08 14.78 -20.52
N HIS A 14 8.40 14.93 -20.31
CA HIS A 14 8.93 15.78 -19.23
C HIS A 14 8.48 17.24 -19.37
N ASN A 15 8.38 17.75 -20.59
CA ASN A 15 7.85 19.08 -20.83
C ASN A 15 6.35 19.16 -20.50
N GLN A 16 5.54 18.15 -20.82
CA GLN A 16 4.12 18.09 -20.43
C GLN A 16 3.94 18.07 -18.90
N ARG A 17 4.74 17.28 -18.18
CA ARG A 17 4.73 17.25 -16.70
C ARG A 17 5.00 18.62 -16.10
N LYS A 18 5.98 19.34 -16.64
CA LYS A 18 6.30 20.70 -16.21
C LYS A 18 5.14 21.67 -16.49
N VAL A 19 4.53 21.61 -17.68
CA VAL A 19 3.37 22.44 -18.03
C VAL A 19 2.20 22.18 -17.08
N LEU A 20 1.94 20.92 -16.74
CA LEU A 20 0.89 20.56 -15.79
C LEU A 20 1.19 21.11 -14.39
N LEU A 21 2.42 20.95 -13.89
CA LEU A 21 2.84 21.51 -12.61
C LEU A 21 2.70 23.04 -12.58
N ASP A 22 3.11 23.73 -13.65
CA ASP A 22 3.05 25.19 -13.75
C ASP A 22 1.59 25.70 -13.85
N ARG A 23 0.64 24.89 -14.34
CA ARG A 23 -0.80 25.19 -14.30
C ARG A 23 -1.41 25.08 -12.91
N ILE A 24 -0.86 24.20 -12.07
CA ILE A 24 -1.36 23.94 -10.71
C ILE A 24 -0.75 24.94 -9.72
N ARG A 25 0.56 25.17 -9.82
CA ARG A 25 1.31 26.03 -8.91
C ARG A 25 0.89 27.49 -9.01
N GLY A 26 0.87 28.17 -7.88
CA GLY A 26 0.46 29.57 -7.75
C GLY A 26 -1.05 29.75 -7.68
N THR A 27 -1.82 28.67 -7.76
CA THR A 27 -3.27 28.70 -7.52
C THR A 27 -3.57 28.59 -6.02
N THR A 28 -4.75 29.04 -5.63
CA THR A 28 -5.32 28.75 -4.31
C THR A 28 -6.60 27.98 -4.55
N VAL A 29 -6.69 26.79 -3.94
CA VAL A 29 -7.86 25.91 -4.04
C VAL A 29 -8.50 25.75 -2.67
N THR A 30 -9.77 25.32 -2.66
CA THR A 30 -10.49 24.97 -1.44
C THR A 30 -10.70 23.46 -1.41
N ILE A 31 -10.13 22.80 -0.40
CA ILE A 31 -10.51 21.43 -0.05
C ILE A 31 -11.80 21.53 0.77
N PRO A 32 -12.88 20.84 0.36
CA PRO A 32 -14.18 20.92 1.05
C PRO A 32 -14.09 20.40 2.49
N ASP A 33 -15.07 20.76 3.32
CA ASP A 33 -15.17 20.21 4.68
C ASP A 33 -15.53 18.72 4.60
N LEU A 34 -14.53 17.89 4.89
CA LEU A 34 -14.67 16.44 4.89
C LEU A 34 -15.16 15.91 6.25
N ARG A 35 -15.13 16.71 7.32
CA ARG A 35 -15.44 16.27 8.69
C ARG A 35 -16.78 15.53 8.82
N PRO A 36 -17.88 15.95 8.17
CA PRO A 36 -19.16 15.23 8.26
C PRO A 36 -19.12 13.77 7.79
N ILE A 37 -18.18 13.41 6.91
CA ILE A 37 -17.99 12.06 6.41
C ILE A 37 -17.37 11.16 7.49
N PHE A 38 -16.39 11.69 8.23
CA PHE A 38 -15.52 10.92 9.11
C PHE A 38 -15.89 11.04 10.59
N GLU A 39 -16.21 12.24 11.09
CA GLU A 39 -16.38 12.52 12.52
C GLU A 39 -17.55 11.76 13.15
N LYS A 40 -18.57 11.40 12.36
CA LYS A 40 -19.68 10.53 12.81
C LYS A 40 -19.22 9.12 13.24
N TYR A 41 -18.03 8.70 12.80
CA TYR A 41 -17.44 7.40 13.11
C TYR A 41 -16.18 7.50 13.99
N THR A 42 -15.78 8.73 14.36
CA THR A 42 -14.61 8.99 15.20
C THR A 42 -14.82 8.41 16.60
N GLY A 43 -13.84 7.63 17.04
CA GLY A 43 -13.76 7.11 18.39
C GLY A 43 -12.56 7.71 19.14
N PRO A 44 -12.34 7.30 20.40
CA PRO A 44 -11.13 7.69 21.13
C PRO A 44 -9.88 7.13 20.45
N VAL A 45 -8.78 7.89 20.52
CA VAL A 45 -7.43 7.42 20.17
C VAL A 45 -7.04 6.27 21.11
N ASN A 46 -6.24 5.32 20.62
CA ASN A 46 -5.74 4.21 21.44
C ASN A 46 -5.14 4.69 22.78
N ARG A 47 -5.53 4.05 23.88
CA ARG A 47 -5.07 4.37 25.25
C ARG A 47 -3.54 4.35 25.43
N ASN A 48 -2.84 3.63 24.56
CA ASN A 48 -1.39 3.46 24.60
C ASN A 48 -0.63 4.52 23.78
N TYR A 49 -1.32 5.48 23.14
CA TYR A 49 -0.71 6.47 22.24
C TYR A 49 0.51 7.16 22.86
N GLU A 50 0.37 7.76 24.05
CA GLU A 50 1.45 8.51 24.70
C GLU A 50 2.70 7.64 24.94
N ALA A 51 2.49 6.40 25.40
CA ALA A 51 3.59 5.45 25.59
C ALA A 51 4.21 5.00 24.26
N MET A 52 3.39 4.90 23.20
CA MET A 52 3.84 4.47 21.87
C MET A 52 4.72 5.53 21.18
N VAL A 53 4.55 6.82 21.48
CA VAL A 53 5.40 7.91 20.94
C VAL A 53 6.88 7.64 21.22
N LEU A 54 7.24 7.21 22.43
CA LEU A 54 8.63 6.91 22.79
C LEU A 54 9.19 5.73 21.98
N VAL A 55 8.38 4.68 21.81
CA VAL A 55 8.76 3.47 21.06
C VAL A 55 8.97 3.77 19.58
N VAL A 56 8.05 4.54 18.99
CA VAL A 56 8.12 4.98 17.58
C VAL A 56 9.32 5.89 17.36
N ASN A 57 9.57 6.87 18.23
CA ASN A 57 10.70 7.79 18.09
C ASN A 57 12.04 7.06 18.19
N SER A 58 12.19 6.14 19.14
CA SER A 58 13.39 5.29 19.26
C SER A 58 13.58 4.41 18.03
N ARG A 59 12.48 3.89 17.46
CA ARG A 59 12.53 3.13 16.21
C ARG A 59 13.02 3.98 15.05
N LEU A 60 12.50 5.20 14.88
CA LEU A 60 12.96 6.12 13.83
C LEU A 60 14.44 6.48 13.98
N GLU A 61 14.89 6.76 15.20
CA GLU A 61 16.31 7.04 15.51
C GLU A 61 17.22 5.89 15.09
N SER A 62 16.78 4.65 15.24
CA SER A 62 17.56 3.47 14.83
C SER A 62 17.65 3.27 13.30
N LEU A 63 16.75 3.89 12.53
CA LEU A 63 16.64 3.69 11.08
C LEU A 63 17.13 4.87 10.25
N VAL A 64 17.07 6.09 10.81
CA VAL A 64 17.29 7.32 10.04
C VAL A 64 18.47 8.09 10.64
N PRO A 65 19.70 7.91 10.11
CA PRO A 65 20.88 8.58 10.64
C PRO A 65 20.91 10.08 10.31
N ASN A 66 20.20 10.52 9.27
CA ASN A 66 20.15 11.94 8.91
C ASN A 66 19.22 12.71 9.86
N GLU A 67 19.80 13.57 10.71
CA GLU A 67 19.07 14.31 11.75
C GLU A 67 17.93 15.19 11.20
N LYS A 68 18.12 15.83 10.05
CA LYS A 68 17.09 16.67 9.42
C LYS A 68 15.91 15.84 8.92
N ARG A 69 16.18 14.71 8.27
CA ARG A 69 15.15 13.76 7.82
C ARG A 69 14.44 13.14 9.03
N LEU A 70 15.18 12.77 10.06
CA LEU A 70 14.65 12.22 11.31
C LEU A 70 13.70 13.21 12.00
N ALA A 71 14.11 14.49 12.13
CA ALA A 71 13.26 15.54 12.69
C ALA A 71 11.95 15.67 11.90
N LYS A 72 12.00 15.71 10.56
CA LYS A 72 10.81 15.74 9.70
C LYS A 72 9.91 14.51 9.91
N LEU A 73 10.48 13.31 9.95
CA LEU A 73 9.72 12.07 10.14
C LEU A 73 9.08 11.99 11.53
N LYS A 74 9.72 12.50 12.58
CA LYS A 74 9.10 12.57 13.91
C LYS A 74 7.85 13.44 13.92
N THR A 75 7.79 14.50 13.12
CA THR A 75 6.56 15.31 12.99
C THR A 75 5.43 14.57 12.28
N ALA A 76 5.72 13.45 11.58
CA ALA A 76 4.68 12.65 10.97
C ALA A 76 3.81 11.93 12.02
N ASP A 77 4.31 11.73 13.24
CA ASP A 77 3.63 11.04 14.35
C ASP A 77 3.01 9.68 13.96
N PHE A 78 3.88 8.72 13.67
CA PHE A 78 3.43 7.34 13.35
C PHE A 78 2.81 6.62 14.55
N ALA A 79 3.02 7.10 15.78
CA ALA A 79 2.32 6.59 16.97
C ALA A 79 0.84 6.99 16.90
N LEU A 80 0.55 8.23 16.52
CA LEU A 80 -0.81 8.71 16.30
C LEU A 80 -1.46 8.01 15.11
N PHE A 81 -0.72 7.79 14.02
CA PHE A 81 -1.19 7.01 12.86
C PHE A 81 -1.71 5.65 13.30
N ALA A 82 -0.84 4.85 13.95
CA ALA A 82 -1.21 3.51 14.40
C ALA A 82 -2.33 3.53 15.43
N SER A 83 -2.33 4.51 16.34
CA SER A 83 -3.34 4.63 17.39
C SER A 83 -4.73 5.02 16.88
N ASN A 84 -4.80 5.62 15.69
CA ASN A 84 -6.05 5.95 15.02
C ASN A 84 -6.55 4.82 14.11
N TRP A 85 -5.64 4.13 13.41
CA TRP A 85 -5.98 2.99 12.56
C TRP A 85 -6.41 1.76 13.37
N TRP A 86 -5.73 1.49 14.49
CA TRP A 86 -6.01 0.35 15.37
C TRP A 86 -6.29 0.82 16.82
N PRO A 87 -7.41 1.53 17.06
CA PRO A 87 -7.69 2.18 18.33
C PRO A 87 -7.89 1.21 19.50
N THR A 88 -8.19 -0.06 19.21
CA THR A 88 -8.42 -1.13 20.18
C THR A 88 -7.22 -2.05 20.38
N ALA A 89 -6.12 -1.84 19.66
CA ALA A 89 -4.94 -2.70 19.77
C ALA A 89 -4.30 -2.64 21.16
N GLU A 90 -3.94 -3.81 21.68
CA GLU A 90 -3.09 -3.89 22.86
C GLU A 90 -1.67 -3.43 22.53
N PHE A 91 -0.89 -3.07 23.56
CA PHE A 91 0.39 -2.41 23.38
C PHE A 91 1.37 -3.19 22.48
N ARG A 92 1.37 -4.53 22.60
CA ARG A 92 2.25 -5.40 21.81
C ARG A 92 1.90 -5.35 20.33
N GLU A 93 0.64 -5.51 19.98
CA GLU A 93 0.13 -5.50 18.61
C GLU A 93 0.23 -4.09 18.02
N LEU A 94 -0.11 -3.06 18.80
CA LEU A 94 0.03 -1.65 18.41
C LEU A 94 1.47 -1.30 18.01
N ARG A 95 2.47 -1.83 18.73
CA ARG A 95 3.88 -1.67 18.37
C ARG A 95 4.20 -2.26 17.00
N ILE A 96 3.65 -3.44 16.68
CA ILE A 96 3.94 -4.12 15.41
C ILE A 96 3.32 -3.37 14.23
N VAL A 97 2.07 -2.94 14.37
CA VAL A 97 1.40 -2.17 13.31
C VAL A 97 1.98 -0.75 13.16
N ALA A 98 2.50 -0.15 14.25
CA ALA A 98 3.28 1.09 14.17
C ALA A 98 4.62 0.88 13.45
N PHE A 99 5.30 -0.24 13.69
CA PHE A 99 6.54 -0.58 12.98
C PHE A 99 6.28 -0.89 11.50
N LEU A 100 5.15 -1.52 11.17
CA LEU A 100 4.73 -1.72 9.78
C LEU A 100 4.45 -0.38 9.09
N ALA A 101 3.76 0.55 9.74
CA ALA A 101 3.54 1.88 9.19
C ALA A 101 4.90 2.57 8.91
N ILE A 102 5.81 2.62 9.88
CA ILE A 102 7.16 3.18 9.67
C ILE A 102 7.87 2.48 8.51
N TRP A 103 7.78 1.15 8.42
CA TRP A 103 8.39 0.38 7.35
C TRP A 103 7.85 0.79 5.98
N LEU A 104 6.53 0.82 5.81
CA LEU A 104 5.86 1.20 4.56
C LEU A 104 6.28 2.60 4.13
N PHE A 105 6.18 3.59 5.01
CA PHE A 105 6.56 4.98 4.67
C PHE A 105 8.05 5.12 4.32
N LEU A 106 8.95 4.46 5.06
CA LEU A 106 10.39 4.57 4.81
C LEU A 106 10.84 3.81 3.57
N TRP A 107 10.23 2.65 3.31
CA TRP A 107 10.50 1.85 2.13
C TRP A 107 10.01 2.56 0.87
N ASP A 108 8.82 3.14 0.92
CA ASP A 108 8.24 3.96 -0.14
C ASP A 108 9.08 5.21 -0.43
N ASP A 109 9.40 6.00 0.61
CA ASP A 109 10.22 7.22 0.49
C ASP A 109 11.62 6.93 -0.13
N ALA A 110 12.13 5.69 -0.07
CA ALA A 110 13.40 5.32 -0.70
C ALA A 110 13.31 5.25 -2.24
N LEU A 111 12.12 4.99 -2.77
CA LEU A 111 11.81 4.86 -4.19
C LEU A 111 11.09 6.10 -4.75
N ASP A 112 10.30 6.79 -3.93
CA ASP A 112 9.33 7.78 -4.41
C ASP A 112 9.73 9.24 -4.15
N GLU A 113 10.33 9.53 -2.99
CA GLU A 113 10.68 10.90 -2.65
C GLU A 113 11.85 11.40 -3.53
N PRO A 114 11.90 12.70 -3.91
CA PRO A 114 12.97 13.25 -4.74
C PRO A 114 14.40 13.07 -4.18
N THR A 115 14.52 12.79 -2.89
CA THR A 115 15.80 12.51 -2.22
C THR A 115 15.94 11.04 -1.81
N GLY A 116 15.09 10.16 -2.33
CA GLY A 116 15.12 8.73 -2.12
C GLY A 116 16.38 8.12 -2.73
N GLU A 117 16.91 7.08 -2.09
CA GLU A 117 18.17 6.44 -2.51
C GLU A 117 18.09 5.84 -3.92
N TYR A 118 16.89 5.38 -4.30
CA TYR A 118 16.66 4.66 -5.54
C TYR A 118 15.72 5.40 -6.50
N ALA A 119 15.26 6.61 -6.15
CA ALA A 119 14.23 7.33 -6.90
C ALA A 119 14.59 7.50 -8.38
N ASP A 120 15.83 7.89 -8.67
CA ASP A 120 16.33 8.16 -10.03
C ASP A 120 17.08 6.98 -10.67
N ASN A 121 17.07 5.78 -10.05
CA ASN A 121 17.84 4.62 -10.51
C ASN A 121 16.97 3.35 -10.55
N PHE A 122 16.39 3.08 -11.72
CA PHE A 122 15.48 1.96 -11.91
C PHE A 122 16.15 0.61 -11.64
N GLU A 123 17.37 0.39 -12.12
CA GLU A 123 18.08 -0.89 -11.97
C GLU A 123 18.41 -1.18 -10.51
N ALA A 124 18.89 -0.18 -9.75
CA ALA A 124 19.12 -0.33 -8.32
C ALA A 124 17.80 -0.56 -7.55
N ALA A 125 16.74 0.14 -7.94
CA ALA A 125 15.41 -0.06 -7.39
C ALA A 125 14.88 -1.48 -7.63
N GLN A 126 15.14 -2.09 -8.79
CA GLN A 126 14.79 -3.50 -9.05
C GLN A 126 15.50 -4.46 -8.08
N VAL A 127 16.79 -4.24 -7.83
CA VAL A 127 17.55 -5.05 -6.85
C VAL A 127 16.97 -4.88 -5.45
N TYR A 128 16.65 -3.64 -5.06
CA TYR A 128 16.02 -3.33 -3.79
C TYR A 128 14.66 -4.02 -3.60
N ARG A 129 13.78 -3.99 -4.63
CA ARG A 129 12.49 -4.68 -4.63
C ARG A 129 12.65 -6.21 -4.54
N ALA A 130 13.54 -6.78 -5.35
CA ALA A 130 13.78 -8.22 -5.36
C ALA A 130 14.35 -8.74 -4.03
N GLU A 131 15.31 -8.02 -3.44
CA GLU A 131 15.80 -8.35 -2.11
C GLU A 131 14.69 -8.24 -1.06
N THR A 132 13.89 -7.18 -1.12
CA THR A 132 12.76 -6.97 -0.22
C THR A 132 11.80 -8.16 -0.26
N GLU A 133 11.29 -8.52 -1.44
CA GLU A 133 10.33 -9.61 -1.60
C GLU A 133 10.87 -10.93 -1.02
N GLN A 134 12.12 -11.27 -1.34
CA GLN A 134 12.77 -12.47 -0.82
C GLN A 134 12.92 -12.43 0.71
N PHE A 135 13.31 -11.28 1.26
CA PHE A 135 13.48 -11.11 2.71
C PHE A 135 12.15 -11.19 3.47
N LEU A 136 11.08 -10.61 2.91
CA LEU A 136 9.73 -10.73 3.46
C LEU A 136 9.29 -12.21 3.46
N ALA A 137 9.47 -12.92 2.35
CA ALA A 137 9.13 -14.35 2.25
C ALA A 137 9.87 -15.19 3.30
N ASP A 138 11.16 -14.92 3.52
CA ASP A 138 11.95 -15.65 4.51
C ASP A 138 11.53 -15.33 5.95
N CYS A 139 11.30 -14.05 6.27
CA CYS A 139 10.84 -13.61 7.59
C CYS A 139 9.48 -14.22 7.93
N LEU A 140 8.59 -14.27 6.94
CA LEU A 140 7.28 -14.91 7.04
C LEU A 140 7.36 -16.44 6.98
N GLY A 141 8.54 -17.03 6.73
CA GLY A 141 8.72 -18.48 6.68
C GLY A 141 8.03 -19.16 5.51
N LEU A 142 7.87 -18.45 4.38
CA LEU A 142 7.19 -18.92 3.17
C LEU A 142 8.16 -19.45 2.10
N SER A 143 9.43 -19.05 2.10
CA SER A 143 10.44 -19.46 1.10
C SER A 143 10.74 -20.95 1.02
N THR A 144 10.33 -21.73 2.02
CA THR A 144 10.47 -23.20 2.05
C THR A 144 9.16 -23.95 1.81
N SER A 145 8.02 -23.25 1.68
CA SER A 145 6.73 -23.86 1.42
C SER A 145 6.64 -24.30 -0.04
N LYS A 146 6.65 -25.61 -0.26
CA LYS A 146 6.32 -26.24 -1.54
C LYS A 146 4.81 -26.51 -1.70
N GLU A 147 3.98 -25.97 -0.80
CA GLU A 147 2.54 -26.15 -0.92
C GLU A 147 2.00 -25.21 -2.00
N MET A 148 1.36 -25.82 -2.99
CA MET A 148 0.84 -25.14 -4.17
C MET A 148 -0.09 -24.00 -3.76
N SER A 149 0.34 -22.80 -4.11
CA SER A 149 -0.48 -21.60 -4.26
C SER A 149 -1.77 -21.93 -5.02
N THR A 150 -2.93 -21.83 -4.36
CA THR A 150 -4.11 -21.28 -5.04
C THR A 150 -3.74 -19.86 -5.39
N VAL A 151 -3.36 -19.64 -6.65
CA VAL A 151 -3.02 -18.34 -7.19
C VAL A 151 -4.16 -17.38 -6.86
N VAL A 152 -3.90 -16.41 -5.98
CA VAL A 152 -4.77 -15.24 -5.81
C VAL A 152 -4.57 -14.41 -7.07
N THR A 153 -5.37 -14.68 -8.10
CA THR A 153 -5.46 -13.79 -9.25
C THR A 153 -6.29 -12.60 -8.80
N TYR A 154 -5.69 -11.41 -8.71
CA TYR A 154 -6.45 -10.17 -8.72
C TYR A 154 -7.15 -10.11 -10.09
N PRO A 155 -8.49 -10.25 -10.18
CA PRO A 155 -9.17 -9.94 -11.42
C PRO A 155 -8.93 -8.46 -11.72
N ALA A 156 -8.87 -8.08 -12.99
CA ALA A 156 -8.95 -6.68 -13.38
C ALA A 156 -10.13 -6.03 -12.64
N PHE A 157 -9.88 -4.88 -12.03
CA PHE A 157 -10.78 -4.19 -11.10
C PHE A 157 -12.22 -4.06 -11.63
N ASP A 158 -13.13 -4.94 -11.19
CA ASP A 158 -14.56 -4.83 -11.51
C ASP A 158 -15.26 -3.71 -10.73
N SER A 159 -14.68 -3.24 -9.62
CA SER A 159 -15.21 -2.16 -8.77
C SER A 159 -15.10 -0.75 -9.37
N LEU A 160 -14.26 -0.56 -10.40
CA LEU A 160 -14.21 0.69 -11.16
C LEU A 160 -15.39 0.88 -12.12
N LYS A 161 -16.31 -0.10 -12.25
CA LYS A 161 -17.56 0.09 -13.03
C LYS A 161 -18.40 1.27 -12.51
N GLY A 162 -18.23 1.67 -11.24
CA GLY A 162 -18.85 2.85 -10.64
C GLY A 162 -18.13 4.18 -10.91
N LEU A 163 -16.79 4.22 -10.85
CA LEU A 163 -15.99 5.42 -11.14
C LEU A 163 -15.91 5.71 -12.65
N GLY A 164 -15.81 4.67 -13.48
CA GLY A 164 -15.67 4.77 -14.93
C GLY A 164 -16.98 4.98 -15.71
N MET A 165 -18.14 5.10 -15.03
CA MET A 165 -19.44 5.25 -15.71
C MET A 165 -19.61 6.59 -16.44
N HIS A 166 -18.77 7.60 -16.17
CA HIS A 166 -18.70 8.84 -16.96
C HIS A 166 -17.63 8.83 -18.08
N LEU A 167 -16.69 7.87 -18.07
CA LEU A 167 -15.65 7.73 -19.10
C LEU A 167 -16.03 6.74 -20.23
N LYS A 168 -16.95 5.80 -19.97
CA LYS A 168 -17.34 4.75 -20.94
C LYS A 168 -18.10 5.22 -22.18
N LYS A 169 -18.49 6.50 -22.30
CA LYS A 169 -19.31 6.98 -23.43
C LYS A 169 -18.52 7.56 -24.61
N MET A 170 -17.18 7.65 -24.54
CA MET A 170 -16.36 8.19 -25.65
C MET A 170 -15.45 7.17 -26.36
N VAL A 171 -15.33 5.93 -25.86
CA VAL A 171 -14.40 4.93 -26.41
C VAL A 171 -15.12 3.72 -27.02
N LEU A 172 -16.44 3.62 -26.89
CA LEU A 172 -17.22 2.44 -27.32
C LEU A 172 -17.64 2.44 -28.82
N GLU A 173 -17.22 3.43 -29.60
CA GLU A 173 -17.48 3.47 -31.06
C GLU A 173 -16.21 3.36 -31.92
N TYR A 174 -15.03 3.11 -31.32
CA TYR A 174 -13.76 3.01 -32.05
C TYR A 174 -13.18 1.57 -32.13
N PHE A 175 -13.75 0.60 -31.40
CA PHE A 175 -13.19 -0.77 -31.30
C PHE A 175 -14.21 -1.89 -31.57
N LEU A 176 -15.17 -1.64 -32.45
CA LEU A 176 -15.98 -2.70 -33.04
C LEU A 176 -15.65 -2.83 -34.52
N GLU A 177 -14.52 -3.45 -34.85
CA GLU A 177 -14.41 -4.20 -36.10
C GLU A 177 -13.27 -5.25 -36.07
N VAL A 178 -13.70 -6.51 -36.30
CA VAL A 178 -13.00 -7.70 -36.82
C VAL A 178 -12.22 -8.62 -35.87
N SER A 179 -12.82 -9.79 -35.64
CA SER A 179 -12.20 -11.11 -35.34
C SER A 179 -12.29 -11.98 -36.61
N PRO A 180 -11.43 -13.00 -36.87
CA PRO A 180 -11.75 -14.39 -36.43
C PRO A 180 -10.55 -15.37 -36.16
N GLU A 181 -10.75 -16.29 -35.18
CA GLU A 181 -10.56 -17.79 -35.16
C GLU A 181 -9.25 -18.48 -35.68
N THR A 182 -8.72 -19.64 -35.23
CA THR A 182 -9.09 -20.81 -34.36
C THR A 182 -7.87 -21.78 -34.10
N GLN A 183 -7.89 -22.56 -32.98
CA GLN A 183 -7.48 -24.00 -32.72
C GLN A 183 -6.05 -24.54 -33.06
N THR A 184 -5.40 -25.58 -32.47
CA THR A 184 -5.54 -26.58 -31.37
C THR A 184 -4.19 -27.35 -31.14
N ALA A 185 -4.08 -28.05 -29.99
CA ALA A 185 -3.37 -29.35 -29.73
C ALA A 185 -1.98 -29.43 -29.00
N LYS A 186 -1.95 -30.30 -27.96
CA LYS A 186 -0.83 -30.95 -27.21
C LYS A 186 -0.73 -32.45 -27.67
N PRO A 187 0.03 -33.45 -27.10
CA PRO A 187 0.90 -33.52 -25.88
C PRO A 187 2.20 -34.40 -25.97
N SER A 188 2.82 -34.62 -24.78
CA SER A 188 3.61 -35.80 -24.31
C SER A 188 5.15 -35.72 -24.43
N SER A 189 6.01 -36.38 -23.64
CA SER A 189 6.04 -37.03 -22.31
C SER A 189 7.50 -37.51 -22.04
N GLY A 190 7.88 -37.82 -20.79
CA GLY A 190 9.01 -38.73 -20.49
C GLY A 190 10.16 -38.16 -19.66
N GLY A 191 10.32 -38.66 -18.43
CA GLY A 191 11.46 -38.37 -17.53
C GLY A 191 12.59 -39.40 -17.62
N PHE A 192 13.64 -39.26 -16.76
CA PHE A 192 14.45 -40.31 -16.09
C PHE A 192 15.79 -39.74 -15.54
N LEU A 193 15.95 -39.66 -14.20
CA LEU A 193 17.04 -40.27 -13.39
C LEU A 193 17.34 -39.55 -12.07
N ARG A 194 17.26 -40.37 -11.03
CA ARG A 194 17.51 -40.13 -9.62
C ARG A 194 18.84 -40.84 -9.28
N GLY A 195 19.72 -40.19 -8.53
CA GLY A 195 20.58 -40.90 -7.57
C GLY A 195 22.09 -40.94 -7.83
N VAL A 196 22.79 -39.87 -7.47
CA VAL A 196 24.15 -39.94 -6.88
C VAL A 196 24.32 -38.75 -5.93
N LYS A 197 23.94 -38.86 -4.64
CA LYS A 197 24.34 -37.87 -3.60
C LYS A 197 24.02 -38.28 -2.14
N VAL A 198 24.23 -39.55 -1.77
CA VAL A 198 24.00 -40.00 -0.37
C VAL A 198 25.27 -40.46 0.37
N PHE A 199 26.42 -40.65 -0.30
CA PHE A 199 27.61 -41.17 0.39
C PHE A 199 28.57 -40.12 1.00
N GLY A 200 28.34 -38.81 0.77
CA GLY A 200 29.20 -37.73 1.27
C GLY A 200 28.76 -37.05 2.58
N LYS A 201 27.58 -37.38 3.11
CA LYS A 201 26.99 -36.67 4.27
C LYS A 201 27.37 -37.24 5.65
N ARG A 202 27.91 -38.47 5.73
CA ARG A 202 28.24 -39.13 7.01
C ARG A 202 29.64 -38.86 7.54
N MET A 203 30.55 -38.29 6.74
CA MET A 203 31.92 -37.95 7.17
C MET A 203 32.07 -36.52 7.72
N LYS A 204 31.13 -35.61 7.43
CA LYS A 204 31.18 -34.23 7.95
C LYS A 204 30.64 -34.10 9.38
N SER A 205 29.81 -35.05 9.84
CA SER A 205 29.23 -35.02 11.18
C SER A 205 30.24 -35.41 12.27
N ALA A 206 31.18 -36.30 11.96
CA ALA A 206 32.18 -36.76 12.93
C ALA A 206 33.22 -35.67 13.25
N VAL A 207 33.66 -34.90 12.25
CA VAL A 207 34.67 -33.84 12.45
C VAL A 207 34.10 -32.65 13.24
N ARG A 208 32.81 -32.35 13.06
CA ARG A 208 32.13 -31.20 13.68
C ARG A 208 31.90 -31.35 15.18
N TRP A 209 31.74 -32.60 15.67
CA TRP A 209 31.50 -32.86 17.10
C TRP A 209 32.79 -32.73 17.93
N THR A 210 33.94 -33.07 17.35
CA THR A 210 35.26 -33.00 18.01
C THR A 210 35.82 -31.59 18.22
N LEU A 211 35.29 -30.57 17.55
CA LEU A 211 35.92 -29.24 17.51
C LEU A 211 35.28 -28.17 18.41
N GLY A 212 34.30 -28.51 19.26
CA GLY A 212 33.83 -27.58 20.30
C GLY A 212 33.41 -26.20 19.80
N MET A 213 33.05 -26.06 18.52
CA MET A 213 32.55 -24.82 17.97
C MET A 213 31.12 -24.65 18.49
N LYS A 214 30.91 -23.72 19.42
CA LYS A 214 29.57 -23.19 19.70
C LYS A 214 28.98 -22.80 18.34
N GLU A 215 27.91 -23.46 17.91
CA GLU A 215 27.14 -22.98 16.78
C GLU A 215 26.64 -21.59 17.18
N GLU A 216 27.25 -20.54 16.65
CA GLU A 216 26.57 -19.26 16.53
C GLU A 216 25.24 -19.59 15.84
N LYS A 217 24.12 -19.37 16.55
CA LYS A 217 22.80 -19.53 15.95
C LYS A 217 22.76 -18.56 14.77
N LYS A 218 22.97 -19.08 13.55
CA LYS A 218 22.84 -18.28 12.33
C LYS A 218 21.44 -17.69 12.35
N LEU A 219 21.36 -16.36 12.39
CA LEU A 219 20.10 -15.66 12.28
C LEU A 219 19.47 -16.06 10.94
N PHE A 220 18.22 -16.53 10.98
CA PHE A 220 17.47 -16.88 9.77
C PHE A 220 16.20 -16.01 9.69
N PRO A 221 15.93 -15.33 8.56
CA PRO A 221 16.84 -15.19 7.39
C PRO A 221 18.18 -14.54 7.75
N PRO A 222 19.21 -14.66 6.90
CA PRO A 222 20.40 -13.83 6.99
C PRO A 222 20.04 -12.34 7.10
N PRO A 223 20.91 -11.48 7.65
CA PRO A 223 20.71 -10.03 7.60
C PRO A 223 20.51 -9.54 6.17
N SER A 224 19.56 -8.64 5.95
CA SER A 224 19.43 -7.91 4.68
C SER A 224 20.59 -6.91 4.52
N SER A 225 20.91 -6.58 3.27
CA SER A 225 21.88 -5.56 2.90
C SER A 225 21.46 -4.14 3.31
N HIS A 226 20.15 -3.91 3.45
CA HIS A 226 19.59 -2.58 3.65
C HIS A 226 18.83 -2.48 4.99
N THR A 227 19.07 -1.42 5.76
CA THR A 227 18.52 -1.26 7.11
C THR A 227 16.99 -1.20 7.13
N ILE A 228 16.35 -0.58 6.14
CA ILE A 228 14.89 -0.52 6.04
C ILE A 228 14.30 -1.91 5.78
N ILE A 229 14.88 -2.70 4.86
CA ILE A 229 14.44 -4.08 4.58
C ILE A 229 14.62 -4.94 5.85
N GLU A 230 15.81 -4.90 6.45
CA GLU A 230 16.14 -5.62 7.68
C GLU A 230 15.17 -5.29 8.82
N SER A 231 14.70 -4.04 8.88
CA SER A 231 13.78 -3.59 9.92
C SER A 231 12.44 -4.35 9.91
N PHE A 232 12.05 -4.96 8.78
CA PHE A 232 10.87 -5.83 8.71
C PHE A 232 10.97 -7.07 9.59
N ARG A 233 12.17 -7.54 9.93
CA ARG A 233 12.38 -8.82 10.65
C ARG A 233 11.52 -8.95 11.91
N VAL A 234 11.40 -7.88 12.69
CA VAL A 234 10.58 -7.88 13.92
C VAL A 234 9.10 -8.08 13.60
N ILE A 235 8.60 -7.44 12.53
CA ILE A 235 7.22 -7.59 12.06
C ILE A 235 7.01 -9.04 11.60
N GLY A 236 7.87 -9.53 10.69
CA GLY A 236 7.77 -10.88 10.16
C GLY A 236 7.87 -11.98 11.23
N TYR A 237 8.72 -11.79 12.25
CA TYR A 237 8.80 -12.71 13.40
C TYR A 237 7.47 -12.77 14.17
N GLU A 238 6.85 -11.63 14.44
CA GLU A 238 5.60 -11.57 15.20
C GLU A 238 4.43 -12.12 14.39
N LEU A 239 4.38 -11.83 13.08
CA LEU A 239 3.43 -12.46 12.16
C LEU A 239 3.64 -13.98 12.10
N LYS A 240 4.89 -14.46 12.06
CA LYS A 240 5.19 -15.90 12.11
C LYS A 240 4.72 -16.59 13.39
N LEU A 241 4.69 -15.88 14.51
CA LEU A 241 4.15 -16.41 15.77
C LEU A 241 2.62 -16.35 15.84
N ALA A 242 2.01 -15.27 15.33
CA ALA A 242 0.59 -15.01 15.50
C ALA A 242 -0.29 -15.64 14.41
N TYR A 243 0.20 -15.69 13.16
CA TYR A 243 -0.58 -16.06 11.99
C TYR A 243 -0.39 -17.50 11.56
N THR A 244 -1.45 -18.08 10.97
CA THR A 244 -1.35 -19.34 10.22
C THR A 244 -0.45 -19.16 8.98
N VAL A 245 -0.13 -20.26 8.29
CA VAL A 245 0.58 -20.18 6.99
C VAL A 245 -0.23 -19.38 5.98
N GLU A 246 -1.54 -19.60 5.92
CA GLU A 246 -2.45 -18.97 4.97
C GLU A 246 -2.56 -17.45 5.19
N GLN A 247 -2.69 -17.01 6.45
CA GLN A 247 -2.70 -15.58 6.80
C GLN A 247 -1.39 -14.88 6.40
N ARG A 248 -0.25 -15.56 6.62
CA ARG A 248 1.06 -15.05 6.17
C ARG A 248 1.16 -14.97 4.66
N GLN A 249 0.62 -15.96 3.95
CA GLN A 249 0.59 -15.95 2.49
C GLN A 249 -0.26 -14.79 1.97
N ASN A 250 -1.46 -14.57 2.52
CA ASN A 250 -2.32 -13.46 2.12
C ASN A 250 -1.63 -12.11 2.33
N PHE A 251 -1.07 -11.88 3.52
CA PHE A 251 -0.30 -10.67 3.80
C PHE A 251 0.89 -10.52 2.83
N PHE A 252 1.60 -11.61 2.52
CA PHE A 252 2.72 -11.57 1.61
C PHE A 252 2.30 -11.24 0.16
N GLU A 253 1.16 -11.74 -0.31
CA GLU A 253 0.64 -11.37 -1.63
C GLU A 253 0.24 -9.89 -1.70
N ASP A 254 -0.36 -9.33 -0.63
CA ASP A 254 -0.63 -7.89 -0.56
C ASP A 254 0.67 -7.07 -0.60
N MET A 255 1.72 -7.52 0.10
CA MET A 255 3.04 -6.88 0.05
C MET A 255 3.69 -6.99 -1.34
N LYS A 256 3.53 -8.12 -2.04
CA LYS A 256 4.01 -8.28 -3.41
C LYS A 256 3.28 -7.36 -4.37
N PHE A 257 1.97 -7.24 -4.24
CA PHE A 257 1.17 -6.32 -5.04
C PHE A 257 1.60 -4.86 -4.81
N TYR A 258 1.82 -4.47 -3.54
CA TYR A 258 2.42 -3.17 -3.19
C TYR A 258 3.78 -2.97 -3.86
N ILE A 259 4.73 -3.90 -3.69
CA ILE A 259 6.08 -3.79 -4.26
C ILE A 259 6.03 -3.71 -5.80
N ALA A 260 5.22 -4.54 -6.45
CA ALA A 260 5.08 -4.55 -7.90
C ALA A 260 4.46 -3.25 -8.44
N THR A 261 3.48 -2.67 -7.76
CA THR A 261 2.87 -1.41 -8.21
C THR A 261 3.81 -0.20 -8.07
N THR A 262 4.74 -0.22 -7.09
CA THR A 262 5.79 0.82 -7.01
C THR A 262 6.78 0.78 -8.18
N GLU A 263 6.92 -0.37 -8.84
CA GLU A 263 7.73 -0.53 -10.05
C GLU A 263 7.11 0.21 -11.22
N THR A 264 5.80 0.04 -11.40
CA THR A 264 4.99 0.76 -12.39
C THR A 264 5.03 2.27 -12.18
N GLU A 265 4.82 2.76 -10.95
CA GLU A 265 4.88 4.19 -10.64
C GLU A 265 6.25 4.79 -10.94
N GLN A 266 7.33 4.13 -10.51
CA GLN A 266 8.68 4.61 -10.77
C GLN A 266 8.97 4.65 -12.27
N ARG A 267 8.55 3.64 -13.04
CA ARG A 267 8.73 3.63 -14.49
C ARG A 267 8.05 4.83 -15.14
N TYR A 268 6.79 5.13 -14.77
CA TYR A 268 6.09 6.30 -15.27
C TYR A 268 6.81 7.60 -14.95
N LYS A 269 7.33 7.75 -13.72
CA LYS A 269 8.11 8.93 -13.31
C LYS A 269 9.40 9.10 -14.14
N LEU A 270 10.16 8.02 -14.30
CA LEU A 270 11.45 8.04 -15.01
C LEU A 270 11.29 8.23 -16.52
N ASP A 271 10.22 7.69 -17.11
CA ASP A 271 9.89 7.90 -18.52
C ASP A 271 9.27 9.28 -18.78
N GLY A 272 8.93 10.03 -17.73
CA GLY A 272 8.24 11.31 -17.84
C GLY A 272 6.76 11.18 -18.21
N LYS A 273 6.22 9.96 -18.26
CA LYS A 273 4.83 9.69 -18.61
C LYS A 273 3.87 10.35 -17.60
N ILE A 274 2.76 10.89 -18.11
CA ILE A 274 1.59 11.23 -17.30
C ILE A 274 0.60 10.07 -17.46
N PRO A 275 0.39 9.24 -16.40
CA PRO A 275 -0.58 8.16 -16.42
C PRO A 275 -2.01 8.66 -16.72
N SER A 276 -2.80 7.81 -17.38
CA SER A 276 -4.25 8.01 -17.40
C SER A 276 -4.85 7.80 -16.00
N LEU A 277 -6.09 8.25 -15.76
CA LEU A 277 -6.77 7.98 -14.48
C LEU A 277 -6.95 6.47 -14.24
N GLU A 278 -7.14 5.68 -15.30
CA GLU A 278 -7.23 4.22 -15.19
C GLU A 278 -5.90 3.62 -14.74
N GLU A 279 -4.79 3.99 -15.39
CA GLU A 279 -3.44 3.54 -15.03
C GLU A 279 -3.03 3.98 -13.62
N TYR A 280 -3.43 5.20 -13.22
CA TYR A 280 -3.26 5.69 -11.86
C TYR A 280 -3.97 4.78 -10.86
N TRP A 281 -5.26 4.47 -11.07
CA TRP A 281 -6.01 3.64 -10.14
C TRP A 281 -5.49 2.20 -10.07
N GLU A 282 -5.05 1.62 -11.18
CA GLU A 282 -4.44 0.29 -11.22
C GLU A 282 -3.17 0.20 -10.35
N ALA A 283 -2.32 1.22 -10.38
CA ALA A 283 -1.12 1.28 -9.56
C ALA A 283 -1.43 1.69 -8.11
N ARG A 284 -2.23 2.75 -7.92
CA ARG A 284 -2.46 3.40 -6.63
C ARG A 284 -3.14 2.49 -5.61
N MET A 285 -4.01 1.59 -6.07
CA MET A 285 -4.65 0.61 -5.18
C MET A 285 -3.63 -0.34 -4.53
N GLY A 286 -2.47 -0.55 -5.15
CA GLY A 286 -1.35 -1.25 -4.55
C GLY A 286 -0.44 -0.33 -3.74
N THR A 287 0.02 0.79 -4.33
CA THR A 287 1.01 1.69 -3.70
C THR A 287 0.49 2.41 -2.46
N SER A 288 -0.83 2.49 -2.26
CA SER A 288 -1.43 2.96 -1.01
C SER A 288 -1.10 2.07 0.21
N ALA A 289 -0.71 0.81 -0.02
CA ALA A 289 -0.46 -0.21 0.99
C ALA A 289 -1.63 -0.48 1.96
N VAL A 290 -2.84 0.00 1.67
CA VAL A 290 -4.00 -0.13 2.56
C VAL A 290 -4.36 -1.59 2.78
N ALA A 291 -4.25 -2.43 1.74
CA ALA A 291 -4.50 -3.87 1.86
C ALA A 291 -3.60 -4.53 2.94
N ALA A 292 -2.31 -4.24 2.93
CA ALA A 292 -1.36 -4.73 3.93
C ALA A 292 -1.71 -4.23 5.35
N CYS A 293 -2.21 -3.01 5.49
CA CYS A 293 -2.68 -2.48 6.77
C CYS A 293 -4.00 -3.15 7.23
N LEU A 294 -4.96 -3.39 6.32
CA LEU A 294 -6.21 -4.10 6.63
C LEU A 294 -5.95 -5.55 7.06
N ALA A 295 -4.94 -6.20 6.47
CA ALA A 295 -4.52 -7.53 6.91
C ALA A 295 -4.08 -7.57 8.39
N MET A 296 -3.69 -6.44 8.99
CA MET A 296 -3.33 -6.37 10.42
C MET A 296 -4.52 -6.35 11.37
N ILE A 297 -5.75 -6.23 10.87
CA ILE A 297 -6.95 -6.38 11.71
C ILE A 297 -6.95 -7.78 12.36
N GLU A 298 -6.51 -8.82 11.63
CA GLU A 298 -6.40 -10.18 12.18
C GLU A 298 -5.42 -10.25 13.36
N LEU A 299 -4.27 -9.58 13.25
CA LEU A 299 -3.23 -9.53 14.30
C LEU A 299 -3.76 -8.84 15.55
N VAL A 300 -4.36 -7.67 15.38
CA VAL A 300 -4.86 -6.82 16.46
C VAL A 300 -5.98 -7.48 17.24
N HIS A 301 -6.81 -8.28 16.57
CA HIS A 301 -7.96 -8.96 17.18
C HIS A 301 -7.73 -10.45 17.44
N HIS A 302 -6.52 -10.96 17.21
CA HIS A 302 -6.15 -12.37 17.38
C HIS A 302 -7.06 -13.37 16.65
N ILE A 303 -7.50 -13.00 15.44
CA ILE A 303 -8.40 -13.81 14.63
C ILE A 303 -7.64 -15.01 14.05
N LYS A 304 -8.22 -16.21 14.23
CA LYS A 304 -7.59 -17.48 13.84
C LYS A 304 -8.14 -17.95 12.50
N GLY A 305 -7.35 -17.71 11.46
CA GLY A 305 -7.68 -18.11 10.09
C GLY A 305 -7.73 -16.88 9.16
N PRO A 306 -7.43 -17.06 7.86
CA PRO A 306 -7.42 -15.95 6.93
C PRO A 306 -8.82 -15.40 6.75
N TYR A 307 -8.94 -14.07 6.71
CA TYR A 307 -10.06 -13.49 6.00
C TYR A 307 -10.01 -14.02 4.58
N GLN A 308 -11.12 -14.58 4.14
CA GLN A 308 -11.35 -14.81 2.72
C GLN A 308 -11.68 -13.49 2.02
N SER A 309 -11.05 -12.37 2.40
CA SER A 309 -11.35 -11.04 1.87
C SER A 309 -11.06 -10.97 0.36
N THR A 310 -10.12 -11.76 -0.14
CA THR A 310 -9.85 -11.92 -1.58
C THR A 310 -10.80 -12.91 -2.28
N ASN A 311 -11.47 -13.79 -1.53
CA ASN A 311 -12.30 -14.88 -2.07
C ASN A 311 -13.81 -14.69 -1.86
N HIS A 312 -14.23 -13.78 -0.96
CA HIS A 312 -15.62 -13.44 -0.71
C HIS A 312 -15.93 -12.05 -1.28
N PRO A 313 -16.83 -11.94 -2.29
CA PRO A 313 -17.08 -10.68 -3.00
C PRO A 313 -17.38 -9.47 -2.10
N SER A 314 -18.18 -9.67 -1.05
CA SER A 314 -18.53 -8.57 -0.13
C SER A 314 -17.37 -8.10 0.75
N LEU A 315 -16.49 -9.01 1.19
CA LEU A 315 -15.32 -8.64 1.99
C LEU A 315 -14.30 -7.91 1.11
N LYS A 316 -14.16 -8.35 -0.15
CA LYS A 316 -13.35 -7.65 -1.17
C LYS A 316 -13.88 -6.25 -1.41
N ALA A 317 -15.18 -6.11 -1.67
CA ALA A 317 -15.81 -4.81 -1.92
C ALA A 317 -15.59 -3.84 -0.75
N LEU A 318 -15.74 -4.29 0.50
CA LEU A 318 -15.45 -3.46 1.67
C LEU A 318 -13.98 -3.03 1.75
N SER A 319 -13.05 -3.94 1.45
CA SER A 319 -11.61 -3.64 1.46
C SER A 319 -11.23 -2.66 0.35
N ASP A 320 -11.76 -2.87 -0.85
CA ASP A 320 -11.52 -2.01 -2.01
C ASP A 320 -12.07 -0.59 -1.77
N GLU A 321 -13.31 -0.46 -1.30
CA GLU A 321 -13.87 0.86 -0.99
C GLU A 321 -13.13 1.54 0.17
N ALA A 322 -12.72 0.79 1.21
CA ALA A 322 -11.90 1.36 2.28
C ALA A 322 -10.57 1.93 1.74
N ASN A 323 -9.92 1.22 0.80
CA ASN A 323 -8.70 1.69 0.14
C ASN A 323 -8.98 2.94 -0.73
N ILE A 324 -10.03 2.94 -1.54
CA ILE A 324 -10.44 4.09 -2.35
C ILE A 324 -10.69 5.33 -1.48
N ILE A 325 -11.41 5.19 -0.36
CA ILE A 325 -11.67 6.30 0.58
C ILE A 325 -10.34 6.86 1.12
N VAL A 326 -9.40 5.99 1.53
CA VAL A 326 -8.07 6.41 2.01
C VAL A 326 -7.32 7.16 0.91
N VAL A 327 -7.26 6.62 -0.31
CA VAL A 327 -6.53 7.20 -1.44
C VAL A 327 -7.06 8.58 -1.81
N ILE A 328 -8.37 8.71 -2.06
CA ILE A 328 -8.96 9.99 -2.47
C ILE A 328 -8.73 11.05 -1.39
N THR A 329 -8.94 10.68 -0.13
CA THR A 329 -8.73 11.59 1.00
C THR A 329 -7.25 11.98 1.13
N ASN A 330 -6.34 11.01 0.97
CA ASN A 330 -4.91 11.26 1.03
C ASN A 330 -4.49 12.28 -0.04
N ASP A 331 -4.83 12.01 -1.28
CA ASP A 331 -4.43 12.80 -2.45
C ASP A 331 -5.03 14.22 -2.45
N MET A 332 -6.19 14.44 -1.81
CA MET A 332 -6.67 15.80 -1.53
C MET A 332 -5.84 16.49 -0.45
N LEU A 333 -5.61 15.81 0.69
CA LEU A 333 -4.98 16.39 1.88
C LEU A 333 -3.45 16.56 1.75
N SER A 334 -2.79 15.75 0.93
CA SER A 334 -1.34 15.79 0.67
C SER A 334 -0.97 16.74 -0.47
N LEU A 335 -1.93 17.22 -1.26
CA LEU A 335 -1.69 17.99 -2.49
C LEU A 335 -0.68 19.13 -2.32
N LYS A 336 -0.80 19.92 -1.25
CA LYS A 336 0.13 21.02 -0.96
C LYS A 336 1.57 20.53 -0.81
N LYS A 337 1.77 19.44 -0.06
CA LYS A 337 3.09 18.84 0.19
C LYS A 337 3.70 18.39 -1.13
N GLU A 338 2.92 17.70 -1.96
CA GLU A 338 3.36 17.12 -3.23
C GLU A 338 3.74 18.20 -4.25
N ILE A 339 2.89 19.21 -4.44
CA ILE A 339 3.17 20.31 -5.37
C ILE A 339 4.38 21.14 -4.92
N ALA A 340 4.55 21.35 -3.61
CA ALA A 340 5.75 21.99 -3.07
C ALA A 340 7.02 21.18 -3.37
N GLN A 341 6.92 19.86 -3.39
CA GLN A 341 8.00 18.94 -3.76
C GLN A 341 8.12 18.68 -5.28
N ARG A 342 7.32 19.37 -6.11
CA ARG A 342 7.27 19.18 -7.57
C ARG A 342 6.81 17.77 -7.98
N GLN A 343 6.11 17.07 -7.10
CA GLN A 343 5.47 15.79 -7.38
C GLN A 343 4.05 16.05 -7.88
N ILE A 344 3.70 15.43 -9.00
CA ILE A 344 2.36 15.52 -9.60
C ILE A 344 1.68 14.15 -9.68
N ASP A 345 2.30 13.11 -9.13
CA ASP A 345 1.86 11.72 -9.27
C ASP A 345 0.76 11.38 -8.27
N SER A 346 -0.36 12.09 -8.41
CA SER A 346 -1.54 12.03 -7.55
C SER A 346 -2.82 12.19 -8.38
N LEU A 347 -3.94 11.75 -7.83
CA LEU A 347 -5.28 11.84 -8.42
C LEU A 347 -5.61 13.26 -8.88
N ILE A 348 -5.34 14.27 -8.04
CA ILE A 348 -5.77 15.65 -8.34
C ILE A 348 -5.02 16.21 -9.55
N PRO A 349 -3.66 16.22 -9.61
CA PRO A 349 -2.96 16.67 -10.81
C PRO A 349 -3.34 15.92 -12.08
N PHE A 350 -3.47 14.58 -12.04
CA PHE A 350 -3.85 13.77 -13.21
C PHE A 350 -5.29 14.00 -13.67
N SER A 351 -6.14 14.51 -12.79
CA SER A 351 -7.53 14.87 -13.09
C SER A 351 -7.66 16.26 -13.75
N VAL A 352 -6.67 17.16 -13.61
CA VAL A 352 -6.73 18.53 -14.16
C VAL A 352 -6.94 18.56 -15.68
N PRO A 353 -6.27 17.74 -16.51
CA PRO A 353 -6.53 17.73 -17.95
C PRO A 353 -7.94 17.24 -18.31
N VAL A 354 -8.57 16.44 -17.45
CA VAL A 354 -9.91 15.86 -17.66
C VAL A 354 -11.01 16.85 -17.28
N TYR A 355 -10.88 17.53 -16.15
CA TYR A 355 -11.92 18.43 -15.62
C TYR A 355 -11.64 19.92 -15.87
N GLY A 356 -10.49 20.26 -16.47
CA GLY A 356 -10.15 21.60 -16.92
C GLY A 356 -9.37 22.45 -15.89
N GLY A 357 -9.55 22.20 -14.60
CA GLY A 357 -8.89 22.94 -13.54
C GLY A 357 -8.72 22.15 -12.24
N VAL A 358 -7.92 22.71 -11.32
CA VAL A 358 -7.55 22.05 -10.05
C VAL A 358 -8.74 22.02 -9.09
N GLN A 359 -9.56 23.09 -9.06
CA GLN A 359 -10.74 23.11 -8.20
C GLN A 359 -11.78 22.10 -8.69
N GLU A 360 -12.02 22.02 -10.00
CA GLU A 360 -12.95 21.06 -10.59
C GLU A 360 -12.50 19.62 -10.36
N ALA A 361 -11.19 19.35 -10.39
CA ALA A 361 -10.62 18.06 -10.04
C ALA A 361 -10.85 17.70 -8.55
N ILE A 362 -10.69 18.65 -7.63
CA ILE A 362 -10.98 18.47 -6.20
C ILE A 362 -12.47 18.23 -5.96
N ASP A 363 -13.33 19.02 -6.61
CA ASP A 363 -14.78 18.89 -6.49
C ASP A 363 -15.24 17.52 -6.97
N GLN A 364 -14.68 17.02 -8.07
CA GLN A 364 -14.96 15.67 -8.55
C GLN A 364 -14.42 14.59 -7.60
N ALA A 365 -13.19 14.72 -7.09
CA ALA A 365 -12.64 13.79 -6.11
C ALA A 365 -13.51 13.71 -4.85
N HIS A 366 -14.08 14.83 -4.40
CA HIS A 366 -15.02 14.84 -3.29
C HIS A 366 -16.34 14.11 -3.61
N ILE A 367 -16.88 14.26 -4.83
CA ILE A 367 -18.05 13.49 -5.28
C ILE A 367 -17.75 11.98 -5.28
N ASP A 368 -16.57 11.59 -5.77
CA ASP A 368 -16.16 10.18 -5.83
C ASP A 368 -15.93 9.59 -4.43
N LEU A 369 -15.40 10.39 -3.50
CA LEU A 369 -15.29 10.04 -2.08
C LEU A 369 -16.67 9.74 -1.46
N LEU A 370 -17.65 10.63 -1.65
CA LEU A 370 -19.02 10.44 -1.14
C LEU A 370 -19.68 9.19 -1.75
N ALA A 371 -19.44 8.94 -3.04
CA ALA A 371 -19.93 7.74 -3.71
C ALA A 371 -19.29 6.46 -3.15
N SER A 372 -17.98 6.47 -2.88
CA SER A 372 -17.26 5.34 -2.29
C SER A 372 -17.74 5.04 -0.86
N VAL A 373 -17.92 6.06 -0.02
CA VAL A 373 -18.50 5.93 1.32
C VAL A 373 -19.92 5.34 1.25
N SER A 374 -20.74 5.79 0.30
CA SER A 374 -22.09 5.27 0.10
C SER A 374 -22.08 3.78 -0.29
N ARG A 375 -21.14 3.35 -1.15
CA ARG A 375 -20.98 1.93 -1.52
C ARG A 375 -20.49 1.09 -0.34
N PHE A 376 -19.54 1.60 0.45
CA PHE A 376 -19.06 0.94 1.67
C PHE A 376 -20.18 0.76 2.71
N ASP A 377 -20.99 1.80 2.95
CA ASP A 377 -22.10 1.75 3.90
C ASP A 377 -23.22 0.80 3.40
N ALA A 378 -23.49 0.78 2.09
CA ALA A 378 -24.45 -0.15 1.50
C ALA A 378 -23.98 -1.62 1.62
N GLU A 379 -22.72 -1.92 1.31
CA GLU A 379 -22.19 -3.28 1.43
C GLU A 379 -22.09 -3.72 2.89
N THR A 380 -21.76 -2.79 3.81
CA THR A 380 -21.82 -3.02 5.26
C THR A 380 -23.22 -3.46 5.67
N LYS A 381 -24.26 -2.73 5.26
CA LYS A 381 -25.64 -3.07 5.60
C LYS A 381 -26.02 -4.44 5.06
N LYS A 382 -25.66 -4.73 3.81
CA LYS A 382 -25.92 -6.00 3.15
C LYS A 382 -25.28 -7.16 3.90
N ILE A 383 -23.95 -7.15 4.06
CA ILE A 383 -23.19 -8.27 4.65
C ILE A 383 -23.56 -8.56 6.11
N LEU A 384 -24.02 -7.55 6.86
CA LEU A 384 -24.42 -7.71 8.27
C LEU A 384 -25.90 -8.08 8.44
N SER A 385 -26.71 -8.03 7.39
CA SER A 385 -28.16 -8.34 7.44
C SER A 385 -28.52 -9.66 6.75
N GLU A 386 -27.73 -10.08 5.78
CA GLU A 386 -27.90 -11.35 5.07
C GLU A 386 -27.30 -12.53 5.86
N PRO A 387 -27.68 -13.79 5.55
CA PRO A 387 -27.04 -14.96 6.14
C PRO A 387 -25.53 -14.91 5.94
N ASN A 388 -24.78 -15.09 7.01
CA ASN A 388 -23.32 -15.01 6.99
C ASN A 388 -22.73 -16.19 6.19
N THR A 389 -22.23 -15.91 4.98
CA THR A 389 -21.57 -16.88 4.08
C THR A 389 -20.05 -16.75 4.07
N THR A 390 -19.48 -15.92 4.95
CA THR A 390 -18.05 -15.57 4.91
C THR A 390 -17.14 -16.63 5.54
N GLY A 391 -17.72 -17.58 6.28
CA GLY A 391 -16.97 -18.54 7.11
C GLY A 391 -16.48 -17.96 8.44
N MET A 392 -16.62 -16.64 8.65
CA MET A 392 -16.29 -15.96 9.90
C MET A 392 -17.45 -16.10 10.89
N SER A 393 -17.16 -16.05 12.21
CA SER A 393 -18.23 -15.80 13.18
C SER A 393 -18.83 -14.40 13.00
N ASP A 394 -20.08 -14.20 13.42
CA ASP A 394 -20.73 -12.88 13.33
C ASP A 394 -19.95 -11.78 14.10
N SER A 395 -19.25 -12.16 15.17
CA SER A 395 -18.37 -11.25 15.91
C SER A 395 -17.13 -10.86 15.11
N GLU A 396 -16.47 -11.81 14.46
CA GLU A 396 -15.29 -11.54 13.64
C GLU A 396 -15.68 -10.71 12.41
N LEU A 397 -16.84 -10.99 11.80
CA LEU A 397 -17.35 -10.23 10.67
C LEU A 397 -17.57 -8.75 11.03
N ARG A 398 -18.16 -8.49 12.21
CA ARG A 398 -18.31 -7.11 12.72
C ARG A 398 -16.97 -6.45 12.99
N ILE A 399 -16.00 -7.19 13.54
CA ILE A 399 -14.63 -6.70 13.75
C ILE A 399 -13.97 -6.30 12.43
N PHE A 400 -14.09 -7.14 11.40
CA PHE A 400 -13.55 -6.83 10.08
C PHE A 400 -14.17 -5.57 9.47
N VAL A 401 -15.51 -5.51 9.44
CA VAL A 401 -16.25 -4.35 8.90
C VAL A 401 -15.90 -3.07 9.66
N GLU A 402 -15.80 -3.13 11.00
CA GLU A 402 -15.39 -1.98 11.80
C GLU A 402 -13.91 -1.63 11.63
N GLY A 403 -13.02 -2.61 11.48
CA GLY A 403 -11.61 -2.40 11.20
C GLY A 403 -11.40 -1.67 9.87
N CYS A 404 -12.12 -2.08 8.81
CA CYS A 404 -12.11 -1.36 7.53
C CYS A 404 -12.61 0.08 7.69
N ARG A 405 -13.63 0.33 8.53
CA ARG A 405 -14.10 1.69 8.81
C ARG A 405 -13.08 2.52 9.58
N LYS A 406 -12.49 1.94 10.62
CA LYS A 406 -11.47 2.60 11.43
C LYS A 406 -10.21 2.93 10.64
N CYS A 407 -9.89 2.19 9.58
CA CYS A 407 -8.73 2.49 8.74
C CYS A 407 -8.85 3.87 8.07
N TRP A 408 -9.99 4.17 7.42
CA TRP A 408 -10.14 5.43 6.69
C TRP A 408 -10.51 6.60 7.59
N VAL A 409 -11.25 6.37 8.69
CA VAL A 409 -11.44 7.37 9.75
C VAL A 409 -10.12 7.73 10.41
N GLY A 410 -9.33 6.70 10.74
CA GLY A 410 -8.05 6.88 11.40
C GLY A 410 -7.03 7.60 10.53
N ASN A 411 -7.00 7.27 9.24
CA ASN A 411 -6.17 7.98 8.25
C ASN A 411 -6.53 9.46 8.16
N PHE A 412 -7.82 9.80 8.11
CA PHE A 412 -8.28 11.19 8.09
C PHE A 412 -7.85 11.95 9.37
N ASN A 413 -8.14 11.40 10.55
CA ASN A 413 -7.78 12.02 11.83
C ASN A 413 -6.27 12.27 11.96
N TRP A 414 -5.46 11.30 11.53
CA TRP A 414 -4.01 11.46 11.48
C TRP A 414 -3.59 12.55 10.48
N SER A 415 -4.20 12.56 9.28
CA SER A 415 -3.89 13.53 8.22
C SER A 415 -4.13 14.98 8.65
N LEU A 416 -5.12 15.23 9.50
CA LEU A 416 -5.40 16.57 10.04
C LEU A 416 -4.35 17.06 11.04
N CYS A 417 -3.74 16.12 11.79
CA CYS A 417 -2.83 16.46 12.90
C CYS A 417 -1.35 16.31 12.53
N THR A 418 -1.04 15.56 11.47
CA THR A 418 0.34 15.23 11.11
C THR A 418 1.11 16.45 10.60
N GLY A 419 2.36 16.59 11.07
CA GLY A 419 3.31 17.54 10.50
C GLY A 419 3.71 17.22 9.05
N ARG A 420 3.39 16.02 8.55
CA ARG A 420 3.69 15.60 7.16
C ARG A 420 2.96 16.46 6.12
N TYR A 421 1.73 16.91 6.40
CA TYR A 421 0.91 17.70 5.48
C TYR A 421 0.81 19.18 5.86
N GLY A 422 1.00 19.51 7.14
CA GLY A 422 0.99 20.90 7.61
C GLY A 422 -0.37 21.60 7.48
N LEU A 423 -1.46 20.85 7.61
CA LEU A 423 -2.83 21.34 7.42
C LEU A 423 -3.36 22.18 8.58
N GLY A 424 -2.89 21.95 9.80
CA GLY A 424 -3.38 22.67 10.99
C GLY A 424 -3.23 24.20 10.92
N ALA A 425 -2.34 24.72 10.08
CA ALA A 425 -2.16 26.16 9.88
C ALA A 425 -3.13 26.79 8.86
N ILE A 426 -3.88 25.98 8.10
CA ILE A 426 -4.72 26.43 6.98
C ILE A 426 -6.18 25.93 7.05
N ASP A 427 -6.56 25.32 8.17
CA ASP A 427 -7.95 24.92 8.47
C ASP A 427 -8.81 26.18 8.71
N GLN A 428 -9.97 26.26 8.04
CA GLN A 428 -10.92 27.36 8.19
C GLN A 428 -11.94 27.09 9.31
N LYS A 429 -12.63 28.14 9.75
CA LYS A 429 -13.67 28.02 10.80
C LYS A 429 -14.83 27.06 10.45
N ASN A 430 -15.04 26.77 9.17
CA ASN A 430 -16.09 25.88 8.68
C ASN A 430 -15.59 24.46 8.38
N GLY A 431 -14.34 24.10 8.71
CA GLY A 431 -13.76 22.78 8.47
C GLY A 431 -13.19 22.55 7.07
N SER A 432 -13.30 23.53 6.16
CA SER A 432 -12.64 23.50 4.84
C SER A 432 -11.19 24.00 4.92
N PHE A 433 -10.34 23.62 3.95
CA PHE A 433 -8.94 24.08 3.91
C PHE A 433 -8.74 25.00 2.70
N SER A 434 -8.19 26.20 2.93
CA SER A 434 -7.69 27.05 1.82
C SER A 434 -6.24 26.72 1.57
N VAL A 435 -5.94 26.14 0.42
CA VAL A 435 -4.64 25.56 0.12
C VAL A 435 -3.96 26.35 -1.00
N PRO A 436 -2.90 27.13 -0.68
CA PRO A 436 -2.03 27.69 -1.71
C PRO A 436 -1.08 26.59 -2.21
N LEU A 437 -1.02 26.41 -3.53
CA LEU A 437 -0.25 25.36 -4.22
C LEU A 437 1.05 25.87 -4.84
#